data_AF-A0A3N4LAM2-F1
#
_entry.id   AF-A0A3N4LAM2-F1
#
_cell.length_a   1.000
_cell.length_b   1.000
_cell.length_c   1.000
_cell.angle_alpha   90.00
_cell.angle_beta   90.00
_cell.angle_gamma   90.00
#
_symmetry.space_group_name_H-M   'P 1'
#
loop_
_entity.id
_entity.type
_entity.pdbx_description
1 polymer ?
#
loop_
_entity_poly.entity_id
_entity_poly.type
_entity_poly.pdbx_seq_one_letter_code
_entity_poly.pdbx_strand_id
1 'polypeptide(L)'
;TIFCNDPRGNCTGEEPRIIQYALSQAGEVYNCPDLFNLPRFSTNLLQKDQVSSMLHELTHLEGIYFLPTKDLEYLHKEVLGLNTTSALQNADSYAYYAKAVCLAC
;
A
#
# COMPACT_ATOMS: atom_id res chain seq x y z
N THR A 1 1.41 14.98 -2.10
CA THR A 1 2.20 14.95 -3.34
C THR A 1 2.60 13.54 -3.67
N ILE A 2 2.56 13.15 -4.94
CA ILE A 2 2.98 11.81 -5.38
C ILE A 2 4.18 11.98 -6.31
N PHE A 3 5.30 11.34 -5.98
CA PHE A 3 6.53 11.37 -6.77
C PHE A 3 6.67 10.08 -7.58
N CYS A 4 6.91 10.21 -8.88
CA CYS A 4 7.09 9.06 -9.79
C CYS A 4 8.41 8.31 -9.56
N ASN A 5 9.34 8.89 -8.82
CA ASN A 5 10.60 8.28 -8.44
C ASN A 5 10.93 8.65 -7.00
N ASP A 6 11.97 8.03 -6.46
CA ASP A 6 12.51 8.36 -5.16
C ASP A 6 13.83 9.13 -5.30
N PRO A 7 13.81 10.48 -5.22
CA PRO A 7 15.02 11.29 -5.19
C PRO A 7 15.75 11.25 -3.84
N ARG A 8 15.14 10.68 -2.79
CA ARG A 8 15.70 10.60 -1.44
C ARG A 8 16.53 9.34 -1.23
N GLY A 9 16.37 8.32 -2.07
CA GLY A 9 17.14 7.08 -2.01
C GLY A 9 16.74 6.16 -0.85
N ASN A 10 15.49 6.24 -0.40
CA ASN A 10 14.88 5.36 0.59
C ASN A 10 14.36 4.03 0.00
N CYS A 11 14.27 3.90 -1.32
CA CYS A 11 13.99 2.65 -2.02
C CYS A 11 15.14 1.63 -1.90
N THR A 12 16.09 1.84 -0.98
CA THR A 12 17.21 0.94 -0.71
C THR A 12 16.77 -0.18 0.23
N GLY A 13 16.68 -1.40 -0.28
CA GLY A 13 16.45 -2.60 0.51
C GLY A 13 16.52 -3.82 -0.39
N GLU A 14 17.38 -4.79 -0.05
CA GLU A 14 17.50 -6.01 -0.84
C GLU A 14 16.33 -6.97 -0.57
N GLU A 15 15.80 -7.05 0.65
CA GLU A 15 14.53 -7.72 0.96
C GLU A 15 13.94 -7.27 2.33
N PRO A 16 12.60 -7.18 2.49
CA PRO A 16 11.64 -7.15 1.40
C PRO A 16 11.82 -5.87 0.57
N ARG A 17 11.83 -6.02 -0.77
CA ARG A 17 11.94 -4.86 -1.68
C ARG A 17 10.80 -3.87 -1.42
N ILE A 18 11.18 -2.63 -1.16
CA ILE A 18 10.24 -1.51 -1.01
C ILE A 18 9.77 -1.12 -2.40
N ILE A 19 8.47 -1.26 -2.67
CA ILE A 19 7.88 -0.89 -3.98
C ILE A 19 7.37 0.55 -3.99
N GLN A 20 6.92 1.05 -2.84
CA GLN A 20 6.50 2.43 -2.60
C GLN A 20 6.68 2.73 -1.09
N TYR A 21 6.63 4.00 -0.72
CA TYR A 21 6.50 4.40 0.67
C TYR A 21 5.85 5.78 0.80
N ALA A 22 5.22 6.03 1.94
CA ALA A 22 4.60 7.30 2.30
C ALA A 22 5.32 8.01 3.46
N LEU A 23 5.44 9.33 3.37
CA LEU A 23 5.81 10.21 4.47
C LEU A 23 4.56 10.94 4.96
N SER A 24 3.89 10.36 5.96
CA SER A 24 2.56 10.77 6.43
C SER A 24 2.44 12.27 6.69
N GLN A 25 3.29 12.83 7.57
CA GLN A 25 3.25 14.24 7.96
C GLN A 25 3.58 15.21 6.82
N ALA A 26 4.38 14.76 5.84
CA ALA A 26 4.68 15.57 4.66
C ALA A 26 3.56 15.48 3.61
N GLY A 27 2.64 14.52 3.75
CA GLY A 27 1.63 14.23 2.74
C GLY A 27 2.24 13.73 1.43
N GLU A 28 3.37 13.02 1.49
CA GLU A 28 4.14 12.61 0.31
C GLU A 28 4.12 11.10 0.11
N VAL A 29 4.00 10.66 -1.15
CA VAL A 29 4.18 9.25 -1.56
C VAL A 29 5.28 9.19 -2.60
N TYR A 30 6.15 8.21 -2.49
CA TYR A 30 7.29 8.00 -3.38
C TYR A 30 7.20 6.61 -4.02
N ASN A 31 7.35 6.58 -5.34
CA ASN A 31 7.29 5.35 -6.11
C ASN A 31 8.70 4.82 -6.37
N CYS A 32 8.97 3.59 -5.94
CA CYS A 32 10.23 2.91 -6.26
C CYS A 32 10.17 2.30 -7.67
N PRO A 33 11.33 2.07 -8.33
CA PRO A 33 11.38 1.50 -9.68
C PRO A 33 10.57 0.20 -9.84
N ASP A 34 10.55 -0.65 -8.81
CA ASP A 34 9.86 -1.94 -8.87
C ASP A 34 8.34 -1.86 -8.93
N LEU A 35 7.73 -0.75 -8.48
CA LEU A 35 6.31 -0.51 -8.70
C LEU A 35 5.96 -0.60 -10.19
N PHE A 36 6.81 -0.05 -11.05
CA PHE A 36 6.57 0.03 -12.48
C PHE A 36 6.76 -1.31 -13.20
N ASN A 37 7.35 -2.30 -12.53
CA ASN A 37 7.42 -3.68 -13.00
C ASN A 37 6.13 -4.48 -12.71
N LEU A 38 5.24 -3.96 -11.85
CA LEU A 38 3.95 -4.57 -11.53
C LEU A 38 2.90 -4.26 -12.62
N PRO A 39 1.88 -5.11 -12.82
CA PRO A 39 0.75 -4.77 -13.66
C PRO A 39 0.05 -3.52 -13.14
N ARG A 40 -0.51 -2.72 -14.05
CA ARG A 40 -1.30 -1.54 -13.67
C ARG A 40 -2.46 -1.92 -12.74
N PHE A 41 -3.17 -2.98 -13.10
CA PHE A 41 -4.24 -3.60 -12.31
C PHE A 41 -4.20 -5.10 -12.57
N SER A 42 -4.41 -5.93 -11.54
CA SER A 42 -4.51 -7.38 -11.69
C SER A 42 -5.89 -7.89 -11.32
N THR A 43 -6.42 -8.83 -12.10
CA THR A 43 -7.66 -9.56 -11.79
C THR A 43 -7.44 -10.72 -10.81
N ASN A 44 -6.19 -10.99 -10.42
CA ASN A 44 -5.88 -11.90 -9.33
C ASN A 44 -5.78 -11.09 -8.03
N LEU A 45 -6.66 -11.37 -7.06
CA LEU A 45 -6.71 -10.68 -5.77
C LEU A 45 -5.35 -10.68 -5.04
N LEU A 46 -4.63 -11.80 -5.09
CA LEU A 46 -3.38 -11.99 -4.35
C LEU A 46 -2.16 -11.38 -5.05
N GLN A 47 -2.28 -11.02 -6.33
CA GLN A 47 -1.19 -10.40 -7.06
C GLN A 47 -1.15 -8.91 -6.76
N LYS A 48 0.02 -8.39 -6.35
CA LYS A 48 0.24 -6.95 -6.21
C LYS A 48 0.07 -6.24 -7.57
N ASP A 49 -0.51 -5.05 -7.54
CA ASP A 49 -0.63 -4.18 -8.71
C ASP A 49 -0.46 -2.70 -8.31
N GLN A 50 -0.23 -1.85 -9.31
CA GLN A 50 0.05 -0.44 -9.07
C GLN A 50 -1.13 0.31 -8.44
N VAL A 51 -2.36 -0.07 -8.77
CA VAL A 51 -3.58 0.61 -8.28
C VAL A 51 -3.80 0.31 -6.80
N SER A 52 -3.75 -0.96 -6.39
CA SER A 52 -3.94 -1.34 -4.98
C SER A 52 -2.79 -0.84 -4.11
N SER A 53 -1.56 -0.85 -4.65
CA SER A 53 -0.37 -0.34 -3.97
C SER A 53 -0.45 1.19 -3.75
N MET A 54 -0.93 1.95 -4.74
CA MET A 54 -1.17 3.39 -4.53
C MET A 54 -2.25 3.65 -3.47
N LEU A 55 -3.34 2.86 -3.47
CA LEU A 55 -4.39 3.01 -2.47
C LEU A 55 -3.85 2.73 -1.06
N HIS A 56 -3.03 1.68 -0.90
CA HIS A 56 -2.31 1.37 0.34
C HIS A 56 -1.55 2.60 0.87
N GLU A 57 -0.67 3.18 0.06
CA GLU A 57 0.18 4.31 0.49
C GLU A 57 -0.62 5.56 0.85
N LEU A 58 -1.71 5.83 0.12
CA LEU A 58 -2.58 6.97 0.42
C LEU A 58 -3.26 6.85 1.79
N THR A 59 -3.47 5.62 2.29
CA THR A 59 -4.06 5.42 3.62
C THR A 59 -3.11 5.81 4.76
N HIS A 60 -1.79 5.87 4.51
CA HIS A 60 -0.82 6.33 5.49
C HIS A 60 -0.82 7.84 5.67
N LEU A 61 -1.46 8.63 4.80
CA LEU A 61 -1.38 10.10 4.84
C LEU A 61 -2.39 10.69 5.84
N GLU A 62 -1.90 11.32 6.90
CA GLU A 62 -2.78 11.94 7.92
C GLU A 62 -3.67 13.07 7.38
N GLY A 63 -3.23 13.71 6.29
CA GLY A 63 -4.01 14.72 5.57
C GLY A 63 -5.19 14.15 4.77
N ILE A 64 -5.22 12.84 4.51
CA ILE A 64 -6.38 12.14 3.92
C ILE A 64 -7.36 11.73 5.01
N TYR A 65 -6.85 11.17 6.12
CA TYR A 65 -7.65 10.83 7.29
C TYR A 65 -6.82 10.94 8.58
N PHE A 66 -7.40 11.55 9.62
CA PHE A 66 -6.72 11.95 10.87
C PHE A 66 -6.20 10.78 11.73
N LEU A 67 -6.40 9.53 11.32
CA LEU A 67 -5.78 8.35 11.92
C LEU A 67 -5.15 7.53 10.79
N PRO A 68 -3.93 7.89 10.35
CA PRO A 68 -3.28 7.18 9.26
C PRO A 68 -3.08 5.72 9.63
N THR A 69 -3.18 4.86 8.62
CA THR A 69 -2.90 3.43 8.77
C THR A 69 -1.42 3.19 9.02
N LYS A 70 -1.10 1.95 9.40
CA LYS A 70 0.23 1.40 9.62
C LYS A 70 0.38 0.14 8.77
N ASP A 71 1.62 -0.30 8.63
CA ASP A 71 1.93 -1.61 8.10
C ASP A 71 2.00 -2.63 9.22
N LEU A 72 0.87 -3.32 9.46
CA LEU A 72 0.79 -4.38 10.47
C LEU A 72 1.03 -5.75 9.82
N GLU A 73 0.35 -6.01 8.71
CA GLU A 73 0.46 -7.26 7.95
C GLU A 73 0.26 -6.99 6.46
N TYR A 74 0.97 -7.73 5.60
CA TYR A 74 1.00 -7.50 4.15
C TYR A 74 0.37 -8.63 3.33
N LEU A 75 0.53 -9.86 3.79
CA LEU A 75 0.08 -11.04 3.06
C LEU A 75 -1.41 -11.27 3.35
N HIS A 76 -2.19 -11.61 2.32
CA HIS A 76 -3.66 -11.66 2.40
C HIS A 76 -4.20 -12.49 3.58
N LYS A 77 -3.58 -13.64 3.87
CA LYS A 77 -4.03 -14.54 4.94
C LYS A 77 -3.78 -13.92 6.32
N GLU A 78 -2.67 -13.24 6.48
CA GLU A 78 -2.21 -12.55 7.68
C GLU A 78 -3.07 -11.31 7.93
N VAL A 79 -3.38 -10.55 6.87
CA VAL A 79 -4.34 -9.44 6.90
C VAL A 79 -5.73 -9.90 7.35
N LEU A 80 -6.23 -11.03 6.83
CA LEU A 80 -7.50 -11.61 7.26
C LEU A 80 -7.45 -12.17 8.69
N GLY A 81 -6.25 -12.43 9.23
CA GLY A 81 -6.05 -12.88 10.60
C GLY A 81 -6.03 -11.76 11.65
N LEU A 82 -6.00 -10.49 11.22
CA LEU A 82 -6.02 -9.34 12.12
C LEU A 82 -7.35 -9.23 12.88
N ASN A 83 -7.27 -8.80 14.14
CA ASN A 83 -8.47 -8.36 14.86
C ASN A 83 -9.03 -7.07 14.25
N THR A 84 -10.27 -6.73 14.59
CA THR A 84 -10.98 -5.57 14.01
C THR A 84 -10.21 -4.25 14.12
N THR A 85 -9.61 -3.96 15.27
CA THR A 85 -8.88 -2.70 15.49
C THR A 85 -7.61 -2.66 14.64
N SER A 86 -6.86 -3.77 14.61
CA SER A 86 -5.66 -3.89 13.79
C SER A 86 -6.00 -3.82 12.29
N ALA A 87 -7.05 -4.50 11.83
CA ALA A 87 -7.48 -4.45 10.43
C ALA A 87 -7.89 -3.01 10.02
N LEU A 88 -8.61 -2.28 10.87
CA LEU A 88 -8.96 -0.88 10.60
C LEU A 88 -7.73 0.03 10.52
N GLN A 89 -6.66 -0.32 11.22
CA GLN A 89 -5.39 0.41 11.25
C GLN A 89 -4.37 -0.08 10.22
N ASN A 90 -4.67 -1.10 9.42
CA ASN A 90 -3.71 -1.71 8.49
C ASN A 90 -3.96 -1.25 7.05
N ALA A 91 -2.92 -0.76 6.36
CA ALA A 91 -3.04 -0.23 5.00
C ALA A 91 -3.50 -1.30 3.99
N ASP A 92 -2.91 -2.49 4.04
CA ASP A 92 -3.28 -3.58 3.12
C ASP A 92 -4.72 -4.09 3.31
N SER A 93 -5.33 -3.91 4.49
CA SER A 93 -6.75 -4.23 4.69
C SER A 93 -7.65 -3.42 3.74
N TYR A 94 -7.35 -2.14 3.53
CA TYR A 94 -8.09 -1.30 2.59
C TYR A 94 -7.79 -1.68 1.14
N ALA A 95 -6.53 -1.98 0.82
CA ALA A 95 -6.12 -2.38 -0.52
C ALA A 95 -6.80 -3.68 -0.97
N TYR A 96 -6.76 -4.73 -0.13
CA TYR A 96 -7.45 -5.99 -0.42
C TYR A 96 -8.97 -5.81 -0.47
N TYR A 97 -9.56 -5.07 0.46
CA TYR A 97 -11.00 -4.84 0.46
C TYR A 97 -11.48 -4.14 -0.82
N ALA A 98 -10.82 -3.05 -1.23
CA ALA A 98 -11.17 -2.31 -2.44
C ALA A 98 -11.06 -3.19 -3.70
N LYS A 99 -10.00 -4.00 -3.78
CA LYS A 99 -9.78 -4.93 -4.90
C LYS A 99 -10.82 -6.06 -4.92
N ALA A 100 -11.13 -6.66 -3.78
CA ALA A 100 -12.14 -7.70 -3.65
C ALA A 100 -13.53 -7.21 -4.08
N VAL A 101 -13.92 -6.01 -3.65
CA VAL A 101 -15.17 -5.36 -4.09
C VAL A 101 -15.17 -5.13 -5.60
N CYS A 102 -14.07 -4.64 -6.18
CA CYS A 102 -13.94 -4.40 -7.61
C CYS A 102 -14.04 -5.69 -8.44
N LEU A 103 -13.48 -6.80 -7.93
CA LEU A 103 -13.49 -8.11 -8.58
C LEU A 103 -14.74 -8.95 -8.27
N ALA A 104 -15.61 -8.49 -7.36
CA ALA A 104 -16.75 -9.24 -6.84
C ALA A 104 -16.36 -10.64 -6.31
N CYS A 105 -15.29 -10.71 -5.51
CA CYS A 105 -14.75 -11.95 -4.96
C CYS A 105 -14.60 -11.95 -3.44
#